data_AF-A0A838QDJ3-F1
#
_entry.id   AF-A0A838QDJ3-F1
#
_cell.length_a   1.000
_cell.length_b   1.000
_cell.length_c   1.000
_cell.angle_alpha   90.00
_cell.angle_beta   90.00
_cell.angle_gamma   90.00
#
_symmetry.space_group_name_H-M   'P 1'
#
loop_
_entity.id
_entity.type
_entity.pdbx_description
1 polymer ?
#
loop_
_entity_poly.entity_id
_entity_poly.type
_entity_poly.pdbx_seq_one_letter_code
_entity_poly.pdbx_strand_id
1 'polypeptide(L)' 'MSRGITCQCGHEVSAPDDEQLVSELRGHLDQDHPDLQVPDEALRAQVASGSTETGG' A
#
# COMPACT_ATOMS: atom_id res chain seq x y z
N MET A 1 7.07 11.98 8.68
CA MET A 1 5.70 12.05 8.15
C MET A 1 5.45 10.69 7.53
N SER A 2 4.59 9.86 8.11
CA SER A 2 4.31 8.53 7.58
C SER A 2 3.20 8.60 6.53
N ARG A 3 3.34 7.82 5.47
CA ARG A 3 2.32 7.62 4.43
C ARG A 3 1.44 6.44 4.82
N GLY A 4 0.17 6.52 4.49
CA GLY A 4 -0.79 5.44 4.73
C GLY A 4 -1.67 5.23 3.51
N ILE A 5 -2.06 3.97 3.28
CA ILE A 5 -3.03 3.58 2.27
C ILE A 5 -3.96 2.51 2.84
N THR A 6 -5.24 2.60 2.51
CA THR A 6 -6.21 1.57 2.85
C THR A 6 -6.32 0.59 1.70
N CYS A 7 -6.00 -0.67 1.95
CA CYS A 7 -6.28 -1.75 1.03
C CYS A 7 -7.79 -1.90 0.84
N GLN A 8 -8.21 -2.35 -0.34
CA GLN A 8 -9.62 -2.60 -0.67
C GLN A 8 -10.34 -3.61 0.26
N CYS A 9 -9.60 -4.43 1.01
CA CYS A 9 -10.14 -5.33 2.03
C CYS A 9 -10.48 -4.62 3.35
N GLY A 10 -10.12 -3.34 3.49
CA GLY A 10 -10.27 -2.55 4.71
C GLY A 10 -9.03 -2.53 5.61
N HIS A 11 -7.93 -3.20 5.23
CA HIS A 11 -6.68 -3.15 5.99
C HIS A 11 -5.93 -1.85 5.72
N GLU A 12 -5.61 -1.10 6.77
CA GLU A 12 -4.77 0.10 6.66
C GLU A 12 -3.30 -0.27 6.79
N VAL A 13 -2.52 0.07 5.77
CA VAL A 13 -1.08 -0.10 5.75
C VAL A 13 -0.44 1.28 5.88
N SER A 14 0.53 1.43 6.77
CA SER A 14 1.27 2.69 6.96
C SER A 14 2.76 2.45 7.07
N ALA A 15 3.53 3.35 6.48
CA ALA A 15 4.97 3.26 6.37
C ALA A 15 5.62 4.66 6.35
N PRO A 16 6.92 4.78 6.66
CA PRO A 16 7.58 6.09 6.67
C PRO A 16 7.66 6.74 5.29
N ASP A 17 7.73 5.94 4.21
CA ASP A 17 7.94 6.39 2.84
C ASP A 17 7.20 5.47 1.85
N ASP A 18 7.03 5.91 0.60
CA ASP A 18 6.34 5.16 -0.46
C ASP A 18 6.96 3.78 -0.73
N GLU A 19 8.29 3.67 -0.73
CA GLU A 19 8.98 2.40 -0.98
C GLU A 19 8.69 1.37 0.10
N GLN A 20 8.68 1.80 1.36
CA GLN A 20 8.30 0.96 2.50
C GLN A 20 6.81 0.62 2.43
N LEU A 21 5.96 1.58 2.04
CA LEU A 21 4.51 1.35 1.91
C LEU A 21 4.20 0.29 0.85
N VAL A 22 4.91 0.29 -0.26
CA VAL A 22 4.78 -0.73 -1.32
C VAL A 22 5.23 -2.09 -0.81
N SER A 23 6.34 -2.18 -0.05
CA SER A 23 6.78 -3.46 0.53
C SER A 23 5.76 -4.01 1.53
N GLU A 24 5.25 -3.18 2.43
CA GLU A 24 4.24 -3.60 3.42
C GLU A 24 2.93 -4.00 2.74
N LEU A 25 2.45 -3.22 1.76
CA LEU A 25 1.24 -3.51 1.00
C LEU A 25 1.40 -4.79 0.19
N ARG A 26 2.57 -5.01 -0.42
CA ARG A 26 2.90 -6.26 -1.12
C ARG A 26 2.89 -7.45 -0.18
N GLY A 27 3.51 -7.32 1.00
CA GLY A 27 3.52 -8.37 2.01
C GLY A 27 2.10 -8.73 2.46
N HIS A 28 1.26 -7.72 2.72
CA HIS A 28 -0.15 -7.92 3.03
C HIS A 28 -0.88 -8.66 1.89
N LEU A 29 -0.70 -8.24 0.63
CA LEU A 29 -1.32 -8.90 -0.50
C LEU A 29 -0.84 -10.34 -0.68
N ASP A 30 0.45 -10.62 -0.53
CA ASP A 30 1.00 -11.98 -0.65
C ASP A 30 0.44 -12.92 0.43
N GLN A 31 0.24 -12.43 1.66
CA GLN A 31 -0.25 -13.24 2.78
C GLN A 31 -1.78 -13.37 2.83
N ASP A 32 -2.51 -12.26 2.63
CA ASP A 32 -3.96 -12.19 2.81
C ASP A 32 -4.72 -12.36 1.48
N HIS A 33 -4.05 -12.03 0.36
CA HIS A 33 -4.61 -12.04 -0.98
C HIS A 33 -3.69 -12.72 -2.02
N PRO A 34 -3.15 -13.93 -1.77
CA PRO A 34 -2.18 -14.57 -2.67
C PRO A 34 -2.71 -14.81 -4.09
N ASP A 35 -4.03 -14.84 -4.26
CA ASP A 35 -4.71 -14.99 -5.55
C ASP A 35 -4.69 -13.69 -6.38
N LEU A 36 -4.61 -12.54 -5.70
CA LEU A 36 -4.44 -11.22 -6.32
C LEU A 36 -2.97 -11.02 -6.66
N GLN A 37 -2.55 -11.53 -7.83
CA GLN A 37 -1.24 -11.22 -8.40
C GLN A 37 -1.19 -9.77 -8.90
N VAL A 38 -1.03 -8.83 -7.97
CA VAL A 38 -0.82 -7.40 -8.29
C VAL A 38 0.68 -7.16 -8.52
N PRO A 39 1.09 -6.67 -9.70
CA PRO A 39 2.50 -6.38 -9.96
C PRO A 39 2.97 -5.15 -9.18
N ASP A 40 4.25 -5.14 -8.79
CA ASP A 40 4.87 -4.03 -8.06
C ASP A 40 4.65 -2.65 -8.70
N GLU A 41 4.62 -2.59 -10.03
CA GLU A 41 4.39 -1.33 -10.74
C GLU A 41 2.99 -0.75 -10.46
N ALA A 42 1.98 -1.62 -10.36
CA ALA A 42 0.61 -1.22 -10.05
C ALA A 42 0.51 -0.80 -8.58
N LEU A 43 1.20 -1.47 -7.67
CA LEU A 43 1.28 -1.08 -6.26
C LEU A 43 1.95 0.28 -6.09
N ARG A 44 3.07 0.52 -6.78
CA ARG A 44 3.75 1.83 -6.77
C ARG A 44 2.86 2.92 -7.35
N ALA A 45 2.15 2.65 -8.45
CA ALA A 45 1.21 3.60 -9.02
C ALA A 45 0.05 3.90 -8.05
N GLN A 46 -0.45 2.88 -7.34
CA GLN A 46 -1.53 3.02 -6.37
C GLN A 46 -1.08 3.81 -5.14
N VAL A 47 0.11 3.54 -4.61
CA VAL A 47 0.72 4.32 -3.53
C VAL A 47 1.00 5.76 -3.97
N ALA A 48 1.56 5.97 -5.17
CA ALA A 48 1.84 7.30 -5.70
C ALA A 48 0.57 8.12 -5.99
N SER A 49 -0.54 7.46 -6.38
CA SER A 49 -1.82 8.12 -6.71
C SER A 49 -2.75 8.26 -5.50
N GLY A 50 -2.66 7.33 -4.55
CA GLY A 50 -3.54 7.18 -3.39
C GLY A 50 -2.93 7.68 -2.08
N SER A 51 -1.68 8.15 -2.09
CA SER A 51 -1.09 8.93 -0.98
C SER A 51 -1.80 10.27 -0.84
N THR A 52 -3.06 10.28 -0.43
CA THR A 52 -3.65 11.49 0.12
C THR A 52 -3.03 11.68 1.49
N GLU A 53 -2.29 12.76 1.67
CA GLU A 53 -1.81 13.24 2.96
C GLU A 53 -2.94 13.10 4.01
N THR A 54 -2.85 12.10 4.89
CA THR A 54 -3.72 12.06 6.08
C THR A 54 -3.04 12.94 7.11
N GLY A 55 -3.32 14.24 7.05
CA GLY A 55 -2.76 15.25 7.95
C GLY A 55 -3.65 16.48 7.97
N GLY A 56 -4.71 16.42 8.78
CA GLY A 56 -5.38 17.59 9.35
C GLY A 56 -4.94 17.77 10.80
#